data_AF-A0A2C9WEW5-F1
#
_entry.id   AF-A0A2C9WEW5-F1
#
_cell.length_a   1.000
_cell.length_b   1.000
_cell.length_c   1.000
_cell.angle_alpha   90.00
_cell.angle_beta   90.00
_cell.angle_gamma   90.00
#
_symmetry.space_group_name_H-M   'P 1'
#
loop_
_entity.id
_entity.type
_entity.pdbx_description
1 polymer ?
#
loop_
_entity_poly.entity_id
_entity_poly.type
_entity_poly.pdbx_seq_one_letter_code
_entity_poly.pdbx_strand_id
1 'polypeptide(L)'
;MASQVQQAINKCKKAQRHISNTTTYEACHRDVETTLHVLRDCGFTRNVWKSLAPRKHWDNFFTRNIDIQGWLNTNLQSLHLDANGLQWRVMFRAICWGLWHIRNEVVF
;
A
#
# COMPACT_ATOMS: atom_id res chain seq x y z
N MET A 1 21.84 14.69 29.41
CA MET A 1 21.50 15.88 28.60
C MET A 1 20.99 15.55 27.20
N ALA A 2 21.56 14.59 26.45
CA ALA A 2 21.08 14.23 25.10
C ALA A 2 19.63 13.67 25.03
N SER A 3 19.20 12.95 26.07
CA SER A 3 17.85 12.35 26.14
C SER A 3 16.71 13.37 26.23
N GLN A 4 16.91 14.48 26.95
CA GLN A 4 15.89 15.53 27.12
C GLN A 4 15.71 16.36 25.85
N VAL A 5 16.78 16.59 25.09
CA VAL A 5 16.72 17.28 23.79
C VAL A 5 15.99 16.42 22.77
N GLN A 6 16.24 15.11 22.73
CA GLN A 6 15.52 14.19 21.83
C GLN A 6 14.02 14.08 22.18
N GLN A 7 13.67 14.08 23.47
CA GLN A 7 12.28 14.12 23.92
C GLN A 7 11.59 15.45 23.55
N ALA A 8 12.29 16.58 23.66
CA ALA A 8 11.76 17.88 23.26
C ALA A 8 11.55 17.97 21.73
N ILE A 9 12.48 17.44 20.92
CA ILE A 9 12.34 17.37 19.46
C ILE A 9 11.15 16.48 19.07
N ASN A 10 10.98 15.33 19.72
CA ASN A 10 9.85 14.42 19.47
C ASN A 10 8.51 15.04 19.89
N LYS A 11 8.49 15.81 20.99
CA LYS A 11 7.29 16.52 21.48
C LYS A 11 6.92 17.70 20.58
N CYS A 12 7.90 18.45 20.09
CA CYS A 12 7.68 19.60 19.19
C CYS A 12 7.18 19.12 17.81
N LYS A 13 7.75 18.02 17.29
CA LYS A 13 7.26 17.37 16.07
C LYS A 13 5.83 16.79 16.21
N LYS A 14 5.47 16.28 17.40
CA LYS A 14 4.10 15.81 17.75
C LYS A 14 3.08 16.94 17.91
N ALA A 15 3.51 18.12 18.34
CA ALA A 15 2.62 19.27 18.55
C ALA A 15 2.37 20.06 17.26
N GLN A 16 3.32 20.03 16.31
CA GLN A 16 3.22 20.76 15.05
C GLN A 16 2.46 20.01 13.95
N ARG A 17 2.17 18.72 14.16
CA ARG A 17 1.42 17.88 13.22
C ARG A 17 0.31 17.23 14.02
N HIS A 18 -0.94 17.47 13.63
CA HIS A 18 -2.11 16.77 14.14
C HIS A 18 -1.96 15.26 13.87
N ILE A 19 -1.17 14.56 14.68
CA ILE A 19 -1.16 13.10 14.77
C ILE A 19 -2.49 12.75 15.43
N SER A 20 -3.50 12.76 14.58
CA SER A 20 -4.80 12.23 14.91
C SER A 20 -4.58 10.74 15.21
N ASN A 21 -5.16 10.25 16.30
CA ASN A 21 -5.18 8.82 16.67
C ASN A 21 -6.04 8.00 15.68
N THR A 22 -5.97 8.31 14.39
CA THR A 22 -6.85 7.73 13.39
C THR A 22 -6.20 6.45 12.92
N THR A 23 -6.80 5.32 13.27
CA THR A 23 -6.44 4.00 12.75
C THR A 23 -6.76 3.85 11.26
N THR A 24 -7.32 4.89 10.62
CA THR A 24 -7.76 4.86 9.22
C THR A 24 -6.69 5.33 8.27
N TYR A 25 -6.58 4.68 7.11
CA TYR A 25 -5.62 5.06 6.07
C TYR A 25 -5.86 6.49 5.54
N GLU A 26 -4.83 7.34 5.58
CA GLU A 26 -4.94 8.78 5.27
C GLU A 26 -5.41 9.07 3.83
N ALA A 27 -5.10 8.20 2.86
CA ALA A 27 -5.56 8.44 1.49
C ALA A 27 -7.07 8.20 1.28
N CYS A 28 -7.76 7.54 2.22
CA CYS A 28 -9.18 7.20 2.06
C CYS A 28 -10.07 7.56 3.24
N HIS A 29 -9.50 7.78 4.43
CA HIS A 29 -10.17 8.07 5.71
C HIS A 29 -11.36 7.16 6.05
N ARG A 30 -11.34 5.90 5.58
CA ARG A 30 -12.50 4.99 5.67
C ARG A 30 -12.26 3.77 6.53
N ASP A 31 -11.28 2.95 6.16
CA ASP A 31 -11.05 1.65 6.81
C ASP A 31 -9.76 1.67 7.62
N VAL A 32 -9.66 0.73 8.56
CA VAL A 32 -8.43 0.48 9.33
C VAL A 32 -7.27 0.23 8.37
N GLU A 33 -6.17 0.95 8.60
CA GLU A 33 -4.96 0.80 7.82
C GLU A 33 -4.35 -0.58 8.06
N THR A 34 -4.51 -1.46 7.08
CA THR A 34 -3.80 -2.73 6.98
C THR A 34 -2.92 -2.70 5.74
N THR A 35 -1.85 -3.48 5.71
CA THR A 35 -0.99 -3.60 4.52
C THR A 35 -1.80 -3.95 3.28
N LEU A 36 -2.80 -4.82 3.42
CA LEU A 36 -3.68 -5.21 2.31
C LEU A 36 -4.61 -4.08 1.89
N HIS A 37 -5.08 -3.25 2.82
CA HIS A 37 -5.83 -2.05 2.49
C HIS A 37 -4.99 -1.06 1.68
N VAL A 38 -3.76 -0.77 2.13
CA VAL A 38 -2.83 0.13 1.45
C VAL A 38 -2.48 -0.40 0.06
N LEU A 39 -2.19 -1.68 -0.08
CA LEU A 39 -1.69 -2.27 -1.33
C LEU A 39 -2.79 -2.77 -2.27
N ARG A 40 -4.04 -2.92 -1.84
CA ARG A 40 -5.11 -3.53 -2.65
C ARG A 40 -6.48 -2.90 -2.48
N ASP A 41 -6.98 -2.78 -1.25
CA ASP A 41 -8.41 -2.55 -1.03
C ASP A 41 -8.84 -1.08 -1.02
N CYS A 42 -7.93 -0.17 -0.71
CA CYS A 42 -8.20 1.26 -0.75
C CYS A 42 -8.74 1.66 -2.14
N GLY A 43 -9.76 2.52 -2.18
CA GLY A 43 -10.33 3.02 -3.44
C GLY A 43 -9.29 3.67 -4.36
N PHE A 44 -8.35 4.43 -3.78
CA PHE A 44 -7.19 4.99 -4.51
C PHE A 44 -6.36 3.87 -5.14
N THR A 45 -5.93 2.91 -4.33
CA THR A 45 -5.10 1.79 -4.78
C THR A 45 -5.80 0.91 -5.81
N ARG A 46 -7.10 0.66 -5.66
CA ARG A 46 -7.92 -0.04 -6.67
C ARG A 46 -7.91 0.67 -8.00
N ASN A 47 -7.97 2.01 -8.01
CA ASN A 47 -7.91 2.78 -9.25
C ASN A 47 -6.54 2.70 -9.91
N VAL A 48 -5.45 2.73 -9.13
CA VAL A 48 -4.09 2.48 -9.65
C VAL A 48 -4.00 1.11 -10.30
N TRP A 49 -4.44 0.04 -9.63
CA TRP A 49 -4.46 -1.31 -10.20
C TRP A 49 -5.31 -1.38 -11.47
N LYS A 50 -6.51 -0.79 -11.48
CA LYS A 50 -7.39 -0.80 -12.66
C LYS A 50 -6.80 -0.05 -13.86
N SER A 51 -5.92 0.92 -13.60
CA SER A 51 -5.28 1.73 -14.64
C SER A 51 -4.03 1.06 -15.21
N LEU A 52 -3.27 0.33 -14.39
CA LEU A 52 -1.96 -0.22 -14.75
C LEU A 52 -1.98 -1.74 -15.02
N ALA A 53 -2.87 -2.49 -14.37
CA ALA A 53 -2.88 -3.95 -14.47
C ALA A 53 -3.85 -4.46 -15.55
N PRO A 54 -3.41 -5.38 -16.43
CA PRO A 54 -4.28 -6.03 -17.39
C PRO A 54 -5.50 -6.71 -16.74
N ARG A 55 -6.68 -6.56 -17.35
CA ARG A 55 -7.95 -7.11 -16.84
C ARG A 55 -7.93 -8.62 -16.60
N LYS A 56 -7.15 -9.38 -17.36
CA LYS A 56 -6.98 -10.84 -17.19
C LYS A 56 -6.46 -11.25 -15.82
N HIS A 57 -5.85 -10.33 -15.07
CA HIS A 57 -5.35 -10.58 -13.72
C HIS A 57 -6.35 -10.20 -12.64
N TRP A 58 -7.53 -9.69 -12.97
CA TRP A 58 -8.48 -9.18 -11.97
C TRP A 58 -9.29 -10.30 -11.31
N ASP A 59 -9.38 -11.47 -11.94
CA ASP A 59 -10.06 -12.63 -11.39
C ASP A 59 -9.43 -13.02 -10.06
N ASN A 60 -10.26 -13.01 -9.01
CA ASN A 60 -9.87 -13.23 -7.61
C ASN A 60 -8.87 -12.22 -7.01
N PHE A 61 -8.36 -11.25 -7.78
CA PHE A 61 -7.35 -10.30 -7.31
C PHE A 61 -7.85 -9.40 -6.18
N PHE A 62 -9.12 -8.96 -6.27
CA PHE A 62 -9.77 -8.11 -5.28
C PHE A 62 -10.68 -8.89 -4.31
N THR A 63 -10.53 -10.22 -4.24
CA THR A 63 -11.31 -11.06 -3.34
C THR A 63 -10.97 -10.75 -1.89
N ARG A 64 -11.99 -10.54 -1.06
CA ARG A 64 -11.81 -10.16 0.35
C ARG A 64 -11.34 -11.29 1.25
N ASN A 65 -11.50 -12.55 0.82
CA ASN A 65 -11.24 -13.73 1.64
C ASN A 65 -9.79 -14.27 1.53
N ILE A 66 -8.89 -13.54 0.87
CA ILE A 66 -7.46 -13.89 0.81
C ILE A 66 -6.67 -12.95 1.69
N ASP A 67 -5.80 -13.52 2.53
CA ASP A 67 -4.89 -12.78 3.40
C ASP A 67 -3.72 -12.18 2.59
N ILE A 68 -2.90 -11.36 3.26
CA ILE A 68 -1.77 -10.70 2.59
C ILE A 68 -0.73 -11.71 2.07
N GLN A 69 -0.48 -12.80 2.79
CA GLN A 69 0.53 -13.80 2.41
C GLN A 69 0.09 -14.58 1.17
N GLY A 70 -1.15 -15.09 1.17
CA GLY A 70 -1.74 -15.75 0.02
C GLY A 70 -1.78 -14.82 -1.18
N TRP A 71 -2.20 -13.57 -0.99
CA TRP A 71 -2.29 -12.59 -2.07
C TRP A 71 -0.91 -12.27 -2.68
N LEU A 72 0.12 -12.08 -1.86
CA LEU A 72 1.48 -11.86 -2.33
C LEU A 72 2.02 -13.09 -3.06
N ASN A 73 1.86 -14.28 -2.49
CA ASN A 73 2.37 -15.52 -3.09
C ASN A 73 1.75 -15.79 -4.46
N THR A 74 0.42 -15.71 -4.59
CA THR A 74 -0.28 -15.93 -5.86
C THR A 74 0.22 -14.98 -6.96
N ASN A 75 0.45 -13.71 -6.63
CA ASN A 75 0.84 -12.71 -7.63
C ASN A 75 2.35 -12.72 -7.95
N LEU A 76 3.21 -12.94 -6.94
CA LEU A 76 4.67 -12.96 -7.13
C LEU A 76 5.16 -14.23 -7.83
N GLN A 77 4.44 -15.35 -7.67
CA GLN A 77 4.78 -16.61 -8.33
C GLN A 77 4.22 -16.74 -9.75
N SER A 78 3.41 -15.77 -10.20
CA SER A 78 2.82 -15.81 -11.53
C SER A 78 3.87 -15.78 -12.64
N LEU A 79 3.72 -16.69 -13.59
CA LEU A 79 4.54 -16.78 -14.81
C LEU A 79 3.85 -16.16 -16.03
N HIS A 80 2.68 -15.54 -15.85
CA HIS A 80 1.95 -14.93 -16.95
C HIS A 80 2.71 -13.73 -17.53
N LEU A 81 2.74 -13.67 -18.86
CA LEU A 81 3.25 -12.55 -19.63
C LEU A 81 2.09 -11.69 -20.11
N ASP A 82 2.28 -10.38 -20.16
CA ASP A 82 1.37 -9.47 -20.86
C ASP A 82 1.57 -9.53 -22.39
N ALA A 83 0.83 -8.68 -23.13
CA ALA A 83 0.91 -8.63 -24.60
C ALA A 83 2.29 -8.15 -25.11
N ASN A 84 3.08 -7.48 -24.27
CA ASN A 84 4.40 -6.97 -24.58
C ASN A 84 5.53 -7.89 -24.06
N GLY A 85 5.19 -9.06 -23.52
CA GLY A 85 6.16 -10.00 -22.94
C GLY A 85 6.65 -9.64 -21.54
N LEU A 86 6.05 -8.65 -20.88
CA LEU A 86 6.37 -8.29 -19.50
C LEU A 86 5.68 -9.25 -18.52
N GLN A 87 6.45 -9.76 -17.57
CA GLN A 87 5.95 -10.71 -16.56
C GLN A 87 5.07 -10.00 -15.52
N TRP A 88 3.91 -10.59 -15.22
CA TRP A 88 2.97 -10.07 -14.22
C TRP A 88 3.64 -9.83 -12.87
N ARG A 89 4.46 -10.78 -12.40
CA ARG A 89 5.18 -10.65 -11.12
C ARG A 89 6.06 -9.41 -11.02
N VAL A 90 6.61 -8.93 -12.16
CA VAL A 90 7.47 -7.75 -12.22
C VAL A 90 6.61 -6.49 -12.09
N MET A 91 5.55 -6.37 -12.89
CA MET A 91 4.59 -5.26 -12.77
C MET A 91 3.97 -5.20 -11.38
N PHE A 92 3.54 -6.34 -10.86
CA PHE A 92 2.94 -6.45 -9.55
C PHE A 92 3.89 -5.94 -8.45
N ARG A 93 5.15 -6.38 -8.47
CA ARG A 93 6.17 -5.92 -7.52
C ARG A 93 6.40 -4.40 -7.62
N ALA A 94 6.50 -3.87 -8.83
CA ALA A 94 6.73 -2.45 -9.06
C ALA A 94 5.56 -1.59 -8.55
N ILE A 95 4.32 -1.99 -8.83
CA ILE A 95 3.12 -1.28 -8.38
C ILE A 95 2.99 -1.35 -6.85
N CYS A 96 3.20 -2.52 -6.24
CA CYS A 96 3.22 -2.66 -4.78
C CYS A 96 4.26 -1.74 -4.11
N TRP A 97 5.48 -1.69 -4.67
CA TRP A 97 6.53 -0.80 -4.17
C TRP A 97 6.14 0.68 -4.28
N GLY A 98 5.60 1.10 -5.43
CA GLY A 98 5.16 2.48 -5.65
C GLY A 98 4.02 2.88 -4.69
N LEU A 99 3.04 2.00 -4.49
CA LEU A 99 1.94 2.24 -3.54
C LEU A 99 2.45 2.36 -2.10
N TRP A 100 3.38 1.49 -1.69
CA TRP A 100 4.01 1.57 -0.37
C TRP A 100 4.82 2.85 -0.19
N HIS A 101 5.56 3.25 -1.22
CA HIS A 101 6.31 4.51 -1.23
C HIS A 101 5.37 5.71 -1.08
N ILE A 102 4.29 5.78 -1.86
CA ILE A 102 3.28 6.85 -1.76
C ILE A 102 2.71 6.92 -0.34
N ARG A 103 2.36 5.78 0.26
CA ARG A 103 1.88 5.76 1.65
C ARG A 103 2.91 6.35 2.62
N ASN A 104 4.19 6.05 2.46
CA ASN A 104 5.21 6.56 3.38
C ASN A 104 5.49 8.06 3.16
N GLU A 105 5.46 8.55 1.92
CA GLU A 105 5.57 9.98 1.62
C GLU A 105 4.38 10.79 2.15
N VAL A 106 3.18 10.20 2.17
CA VAL A 106 2.00 10.84 2.78
C VAL A 106 2.16 10.96 4.31
N VAL A 107 2.88 10.03 4.94
CA VAL A 107 3.02 9.93 6.41
C VAL A 107 4.25 10.67 6.98
N PHE A 108 5.32 10.90 6.21
CA PHE A 108 6.60 11.46 6.72
C PHE A 108 6.91 12.88 6.22
#